data_AF-A0A1D7QV56-F1
#
_entry.id   AF-A0A1D7QV56-F1
#
_cell.length_a   1.000
_cell.length_b   1.000
_cell.length_c   1.000
_cell.angle_alpha   90.00
_cell.angle_beta   90.00
_cell.angle_gamma   90.00
#
_symmetry.space_group_name_H-M   'P 1'
#
loop_
_entity.id
_entity.type
_entity.pdbx_description
1 polymer ?
#
loop_
_entity_poly.entity_id
_entity_poly.type
_entity_poly.pdbx_seq_one_letter_code
_entity_poly.pdbx_strand_id
1 'polypeptide(L)'
;MDCVHNTLNQALEDWSMMQKTDGDEGADWAETFELHFYEFIDDFKKWYESLPEKPQTVEKLEEMSEVKEIQDKLPGPLQLNFTMEMEEIVDGLSTTRYDD
;
A
#
# COMPACT_ATOMS: atom_id res chain seq x y z
N MET A 1 -9.82 5.53 8.40
CA MET A 1 -9.53 4.14 8.00
C MET A 1 -10.38 3.67 6.82
N ASP A 2 -11.62 4.13 6.70
CA ASP A 2 -12.49 3.79 5.56
C ASP A 2 -11.86 4.07 4.19
N CYS A 3 -11.19 5.22 3.99
CA CYS A 3 -10.49 5.51 2.73
C CYS A 3 -9.40 4.49 2.41
N VAL A 4 -8.54 4.18 3.39
CA VAL A 4 -7.47 3.17 3.27
C VAL A 4 -8.02 1.80 2.89
N HIS A 5 -9.14 1.40 3.48
CA HIS A 5 -9.77 0.11 3.15
C HIS A 5 -10.37 0.10 1.75
N ASN A 6 -10.96 1.21 1.30
CA ASN A 6 -11.53 1.30 -0.04
C ASN A 6 -10.45 1.22 -1.12
N THR A 7 -9.37 1.99 -0.97
CA THR A 7 -8.24 1.98 -1.91
C THR A 7 -7.48 0.65 -1.88
N LEU A 8 -7.31 0.04 -0.70
CA LEU A 8 -6.75 -1.32 -0.58
C LEU A 8 -7.59 -2.35 -1.35
N ASN A 9 -8.91 -2.35 -1.16
CA ASN A 9 -9.78 -3.31 -1.84
C ASN A 9 -9.71 -3.14 -3.36
N GLN A 10 -9.68 -1.89 -3.85
CA GLN A 10 -9.52 -1.62 -5.28
C GLN A 10 -8.20 -2.17 -5.81
N ALA A 11 -7.06 -1.87 -5.16
CA ALA A 11 -5.76 -2.40 -5.55
C ALA A 11 -5.72 -3.94 -5.54
N LEU A 12 -6.40 -4.59 -4.59
CA LEU A 12 -6.49 -6.05 -4.53
C LEU A 12 -7.35 -6.65 -5.66
N GLU A 13 -8.40 -5.95 -6.10
CA GLU A 13 -9.19 -6.34 -7.26
C GLU A 13 -8.33 -6.29 -8.53
N ASP A 14 -7.58 -5.20 -8.74
CA ASP A 14 -6.72 -5.05 -9.92
C ASP A 14 -5.55 -6.03 -9.91
N TRP A 15 -4.94 -6.26 -8.74
CA TRP A 15 -3.97 -7.34 -8.56
C TRP A 15 -4.57 -8.68 -8.97
N SER A 16 -5.78 -8.98 -8.52
CA SER A 16 -6.45 -10.24 -8.90
C SER A 16 -6.73 -10.31 -10.40
N MET A 17 -7.01 -9.20 -11.07
CA MET A 17 -7.23 -9.17 -12.53
C MET A 17 -5.92 -9.36 -13.28
N MET A 18 -4.86 -8.64 -12.89
CA MET A 18 -3.51 -8.80 -13.44
C MET A 18 -3.00 -10.25 -13.37
N GLN A 19 -3.32 -10.98 -12.30
CA GLN A 19 -2.94 -12.40 -12.18
C GLN A 19 -3.75 -13.35 -13.07
N LYS A 20 -4.89 -12.91 -13.63
CA LYS A 20 -5.80 -13.73 -14.44
C LYS A 20 -5.73 -13.42 -15.94
N THR A 21 -5.08 -12.33 -16.32
CA THR A 21 -4.94 -11.85 -17.70
C THR A 21 -3.50 -12.00 -18.16
N ASP A 22 -3.31 -12.09 -19.48
CA ASP A 22 -2.00 -12.28 -20.11
C ASP A 22 -1.84 -11.30 -21.28
N GLY A 23 -0.61 -11.11 -21.76
CA GLY A 23 -0.33 -10.25 -22.91
C GLY A 23 -0.63 -8.77 -22.63
N ASP A 24 -1.17 -8.06 -23.62
CA ASP A 24 -1.43 -6.62 -23.53
C ASP A 24 -2.46 -6.28 -22.44
N GLU A 25 -3.49 -7.11 -22.26
CA GLU A 25 -4.48 -6.92 -21.19
C GLU A 25 -3.84 -7.07 -19.81
N GLY A 26 -2.91 -8.01 -19.64
CA GLY A 26 -2.13 -8.14 -18.41
C GLY A 26 -1.27 -6.91 -18.11
N ALA A 27 -0.71 -6.27 -19.14
CA ALA A 27 0.07 -5.04 -18.99
C ALA A 27 -0.80 -3.85 -18.57
N ASP A 28 -1.99 -3.70 -19.15
CA ASP A 28 -2.95 -2.64 -18.77
C ASP A 28 -3.40 -2.78 -17.30
N TRP A 29 -3.65 -4.03 -16.86
CA TRP A 29 -3.99 -4.30 -15.46
C TRP A 29 -2.81 -4.08 -14.53
N ALA A 30 -1.56 -4.27 -14.97
CA ALA A 30 -0.38 -3.98 -14.17
C ALA A 30 -0.22 -2.48 -13.91
N GLU A 31 -0.41 -1.63 -14.92
CA GLU A 31 -0.40 -0.17 -14.76
C GLU A 31 -1.53 0.30 -13.84
N THR A 32 -2.74 -0.26 -14.02
CA THR A 32 -3.90 0.06 -13.18
C THR A 32 -3.67 -0.35 -11.72
N PHE A 33 -3.12 -1.55 -11.51
CA PHE A 33 -2.75 -2.03 -10.18
C PHE A 33 -1.72 -1.10 -9.52
N GLU A 34 -0.68 -0.71 -10.25
CA GLU A 34 0.36 0.18 -9.71
C GLU A 34 -0.24 1.52 -9.26
N LEU A 35 -1.09 2.13 -10.09
CA LEU A 35 -1.79 3.37 -9.75
C LEU A 35 -2.57 3.24 -8.44
N HIS A 36 -3.46 2.26 -8.35
CA HIS A 36 -4.32 2.10 -7.18
C HIS A 36 -3.55 1.61 -5.94
N PHE A 37 -2.45 0.87 -6.11
CA PHE A 37 -1.58 0.51 -5.00
C PHE A 37 -0.97 1.75 -4.36
N TYR A 38 -0.45 2.70 -5.14
CA TYR A 38 0.08 3.95 -4.59
C TYR A 38 -1.00 4.88 -4.03
N GLU A 39 -2.21 4.88 -4.57
CA GLU A 39 -3.34 5.58 -3.93
C GLU A 39 -3.66 5.01 -2.55
N PHE A 40 -3.58 3.68 -2.40
CA PHE A 40 -3.67 3.02 -1.10
C PHE A 40 -2.54 3.45 -0.15
N ILE A 41 -1.30 3.47 -0.62
CA ILE A 41 -0.14 3.92 0.18
C ILE A 41 -0.30 5.38 0.62
N ASP A 42 -0.77 6.27 -0.25
CA ASP A 42 -1.01 7.68 0.07
C ASP A 42 -2.07 7.84 1.16
N ASP A 43 -3.18 7.11 1.07
CA ASP A 43 -4.21 7.14 2.10
C ASP A 43 -3.74 6.52 3.42
N PHE A 44 -2.94 5.45 3.35
CA PHE A 44 -2.30 4.86 4.52
C PHE A 44 -1.34 5.85 5.19
N LYS A 45 -0.53 6.56 4.41
CA LYS A 45 0.37 7.62 4.91
C LYS A 45 -0.40 8.74 5.59
N LYS A 46 -1.48 9.23 4.98
CA LYS A 46 -2.36 10.25 5.61
C LYS A 46 -2.93 9.76 6.93
N TRP A 47 -3.35 8.49 7.00
CA TRP A 47 -3.79 7.89 8.26
C TRP A 47 -2.67 7.85 9.29
N TYR A 48 -1.48 7.36 8.94
CA TYR A 48 -0.31 7.33 9.82
C TYR A 48 0.06 8.73 10.33
N GLU A 49 0.05 9.74 9.47
CA GLU A 49 0.32 11.14 9.83
C GLU A 49 -0.75 11.74 10.75
N SER A 50 -1.98 11.23 10.71
CA SER A 50 -3.08 11.65 11.58
C SER A 50 -3.05 11.05 12.99
N LEU A 51 -2.17 10.06 13.24
CA LEU A 51 -2.08 9.41 14.53
C LEU A 51 -1.64 10.40 15.61
N PRO A 52 -2.29 10.41 16.79
CA PRO A 52 -1.92 11.31 17.88
C PRO A 52 -0.51 11.01 18.44
N GLU A 53 -0.11 9.74 18.41
CA GLU A 53 1.23 9.27 18.73
C GLU A 53 1.68 8.33 17.61
N LYS A 54 2.70 8.75 16.86
CA LYS A 54 3.19 8.00 15.70
C LYS A 54 4.21 6.94 16.15
N PRO A 55 4.02 5.67 15.77
CA PRO A 55 5.07 4.66 15.89
C PRO A 55 6.38 5.17 15.28
N GLN A 56 7.49 5.02 16.00
CA GLN A 56 8.81 5.50 15.55
C GLN A 56 9.63 4.40 14.86
N THR A 57 9.08 3.20 14.74
CA THR A 57 9.70 2.06 14.06
C THR A 57 8.61 1.28 13.34
N VAL A 58 8.97 0.58 12.27
CA VAL A 58 8.01 -0.23 11.50
C VAL A 58 7.47 -1.38 12.35
N GLU A 59 8.28 -2.00 13.20
CA GLU A 59 7.81 -3.09 14.06
C GLU A 59 6.68 -2.65 14.98
N LYS A 60 6.74 -1.42 15.50
CA LYS A 60 5.66 -0.84 16.32
C LYS A 60 4.41 -0.51 15.49
N LEU A 61 4.60 -0.11 14.24
CA LEU A 61 3.49 0.15 13.31
C LEU A 61 2.79 -1.17 12.96
N GLU A 62 3.54 -2.23 12.66
CA GLU A 62 3.04 -3.58 12.39
C GLU A 62 2.31 -4.21 13.59
N GLU A 63 2.60 -3.78 14.81
CA GLU A 63 1.87 -4.25 15.99
C GLU A 63 0.43 -3.71 16.08
N MET A 64 0.12 -2.62 15.37
CA MET A 64 -1.21 -2.01 15.38
C MET A 64 -2.27 -2.91 14.72
N SER A 65 -3.46 -2.94 15.31
CA SER A 65 -4.60 -3.72 14.80
C SER A 65 -4.91 -3.41 13.33
N GLU A 66 -4.90 -2.14 12.98
CA GLU A 66 -5.23 -1.63 11.65
C GLU A 66 -4.23 -2.11 10.60
N VAL A 67 -2.94 -2.21 10.96
CA VAL A 67 -1.88 -2.67 10.05
C VAL A 67 -1.93 -4.18 9.89
N LYS A 68 -2.19 -4.93 10.97
CA LYS A 68 -2.40 -6.38 10.91
C LYS A 68 -3.58 -6.74 10.01
N GLU A 69 -4.68 -6.01 10.12
CA GLU A 69 -5.86 -6.21 9.25
C GLU A 69 -5.55 -5.99 7.77
N ILE A 70 -4.64 -5.06 7.44
CA ILE A 70 -4.15 -4.86 6.08
C ILE A 70 -3.26 -6.03 5.65
N GLN A 71 -2.26 -6.39 6.47
CA GLN A 71 -1.31 -7.47 6.18
C GLN A 71 -2.02 -8.82 5.97
N ASP A 72 -3.06 -9.11 6.75
CA ASP A 72 -3.88 -10.32 6.62
C ASP A 72 -4.61 -10.41 5.27
N LYS A 73 -4.88 -9.28 4.61
CA LYS A 73 -5.54 -9.23 3.29
C LYS A 73 -4.54 -9.24 2.13
N LEU A 74 -3.33 -8.72 2.34
CA LEU A 74 -2.33 -8.59 1.29
C LEU A 74 -1.77 -9.96 0.87
N PRO A 75 -1.71 -10.26 -0.44
CA PRO A 75 -0.89 -11.35 -0.97
C PRO A 75 0.58 -11.20 -0.58
N GLY A 76 1.31 -12.32 -0.44
CA GLY A 76 2.72 -12.33 0.00
C GLY A 76 3.63 -11.31 -0.72
N PRO A 77 3.61 -11.20 -2.06
CA PRO A 77 4.39 -10.18 -2.77
C PRO A 77 4.04 -8.74 -2.36
N LEU A 78 2.76 -8.47 -2.11
CA LEU A 78 2.29 -7.14 -1.73
C LEU A 78 2.55 -6.82 -0.25
N GLN A 79 2.65 -7.84 0.62
CA GLN A 79 3.09 -7.63 2.00
C GLN A 79 4.51 -7.06 2.04
N LEU A 80 5.43 -7.60 1.23
CA LEU A 80 6.80 -7.08 1.17
C LEU A 80 6.83 -5.64 0.66
N ASN A 81 6.10 -5.33 -0.42
CA ASN A 81 6.01 -3.97 -0.94
C ASN A 81 5.46 -3.02 0.13
N PHE A 82 4.37 -3.40 0.79
CA PHE A 82 3.78 -2.58 1.84
C PHE A 82 4.72 -2.36 3.03
N THR A 83 5.49 -3.36 3.45
CA THR A 83 6.50 -3.20 4.51
C THR A 83 7.58 -2.19 4.10
N MET A 84 8.07 -2.23 2.86
CA MET A 84 9.05 -1.23 2.38
C MET A 84 8.46 0.19 2.39
N GLU A 85 7.21 0.36 1.95
CA GLU A 85 6.53 1.67 1.99
C GLU A 85 6.33 2.16 3.44
N MET A 86 6.03 1.25 4.38
CA MET A 86 5.96 1.59 5.81
C MET A 86 7.32 2.03 6.35
N GLU A 87 8.42 1.39 5.95
CA GLU A 87 9.78 1.81 6.30
C GLU A 87 10.04 3.24 5.81
N GLU A 88 9.74 3.55 4.55
CA GLU A 88 9.91 4.90 4.01
C GLU A 88 9.06 5.95 4.76
N ILE A 89 7.79 5.62 5.04
CA ILE A 89 6.87 6.50 5.78
C ILE A 89 7.38 6.78 7.20
N VAL A 90 7.85 5.75 7.91
CA VAL A 90 8.34 5.87 9.29
C VAL A 90 9.67 6.63 9.34
N ASP A 91 10.58 6.35 8.41
CA ASP A 91 11.88 7.03 8.30
C ASP A 91 11.74 8.48 7.83
N GLY A 92 10.56 8.89 7.38
CA GLY A 92 10.29 10.23 6.86
C GLY A 92 10.99 10.48 5.53
N LEU A 93 11.36 9.42 4.81
CA LEU A 93 11.90 9.51 3.47
C LEU A 93 10.73 9.85 2.54
N SER A 94 10.61 11.12 2.20
CA SER A 94 9.82 11.53 1.04
C SER A 94 10.61 11.14 -0.20
N THR A 95 10.25 10.03 -0.82
CA THR A 95 10.59 9.79 -2.23
C THR A 95 9.92 10.90 -3.04
N THR A 96 10.63 12.02 -3.19
CA THR A 96 10.34 12.96 -4.27
C THR A 96 10.43 12.12 -5.53
N ARG A 97 9.29 11.80 -6.15
CA ARG A 97 9.27 11.37 -7.55
C ARG A 97 10.04 12.45 -8.30
N TYR A 98 11.26 12.11 -8.73
CA TYR A 98 11.92 12.90 -9.74
C TYR A 98 11.12 12.62 -11.01
N ASP A 99 10.06 13.39 -11.20
CA ASP A 99 9.43 13.54 -12.51
C ASP A 99 10.49 14.21 -13.40
N ASP A 100 11.12 13.42 -14.28
CA ASP A 100 11.87 13.91 -15.46
C ASP A 100 10.90 14.20 -16.62
#